data_AF-A0A7J4ER69-F1
#
_entry.id   AF-A0A7J4ER69-F1
#
_cell.length_a   1.000
_cell.length_b   1.000
_cell.length_c   1.000
_cell.angle_alpha   90.00
_cell.angle_beta   90.00
_cell.angle_gamma   90.00
#
_symmetry.space_group_name_H-M   'P 1'
#
loop_
_entity.id
_entity.type
_entity.pdbx_description
1 polymer ?
#
loop_
_entity_poly.entity_id
_entity_poly.type
_entity_poly.pdbx_seq_one_letter_code
_entity_poly.pdbx_strand_id
1 'polypeptide(L)' 'FVMIVKTKTEKFKELKEEVIKLHSYETPCICAFAVEDGYRKFLDWIDEVTED' A
#
# COMPACT_ATOMS: atom_id res chain seq x y z
N PHE A 1 11.47 -6.84 -10.99
CA PHE A 1 11.47 -6.84 -9.51
C PHE A 1 10.02 -6.83 -9.02
N VAL A 2 9.78 -7.24 -7.78
CA VAL A 2 8.45 -7.21 -7.15
C VAL A 2 8.52 -6.34 -5.90
N MET A 3 7.45 -5.61 -5.59
CA MET A 3 7.33 -4.79 -4.40
C MET A 3 6.10 -5.22 -3.58
N ILE A 4 6.26 -5.25 -2.25
CA ILE A 4 5.15 -5.44 -1.31
C ILE A 4 5.08 -4.21 -0.41
N VAL A 5 4.15 -3.33 -0.73
CA VAL A 5 3.93 -2.06 -0.01
C VAL A 5 2.86 -2.26 1.08
N LYS A 6 3.04 -1.59 2.22
CA LYS A 6 2.08 -1.60 3.33
C LYS A 6 1.49 -0.19 3.42
N THR A 7 0.17 -0.12 3.51
CA THR A 7 -0.59 1.12 3.57
C THR A 7 -1.94 0.83 4.23
N LYS A 8 -2.64 1.88 4.64
CA LYS A 8 -4.05 1.79 5.03
C LYS A 8 -4.96 1.61 3.82
N THR A 9 -6.14 1.02 4.05
CA THR A 9 -7.11 0.69 2.99
C THR A 9 -7.63 1.95 2.30
N GLU A 10 -7.91 2.99 3.07
CA GLU A 10 -8.39 4.30 2.62
C GLU A 10 -7.38 5.02 1.71
N LYS A 11 -6.07 4.76 1.89
CA LYS A 11 -4.99 5.36 1.09
C LYS A 11 -4.66 4.57 -0.18
N PHE A 12 -5.22 3.37 -0.36
CA PHE A 12 -4.88 2.53 -1.52
C PHE A 12 -5.22 3.20 -2.86
N LYS A 13 -6.31 3.98 -2.93
CA LYS A 13 -6.69 4.67 -4.16
C LYS A 13 -5.61 5.67 -4.60
N GLU A 14 -5.18 6.53 -3.68
CA GLU A 14 -4.14 7.54 -3.92
C GLU A 14 -2.79 6.88 -4.25
N LEU A 15 -2.38 5.89 -3.45
CA LEU A 15 -1.15 5.12 -3.69
C LEU A 15 -1.13 4.50 -5.10
N LYS A 16 -2.24 3.88 -5.51
CA LYS A 16 -2.36 3.26 -6.83
C LYS A 16 -2.20 4.29 -7.95
N GLU A 17 -2.82 5.46 -7.82
CA GLU A 17 -2.72 6.54 -8.80
C GLU A 17 -1.27 7.05 -8.92
N GLU A 18 -0.56 7.22 -7.81
CA GLU A 18 0.86 7.61 -7.82
C GLU A 18 1.76 6.53 -8.43
N VAL A 19 1.53 5.26 -8.10
CA VAL A 19 2.28 4.16 -8.73
C VAL A 19 2.04 4.14 -10.24
N ILE A 20 0.80 4.32 -10.72
CA ILE A 20 0.51 4.36 -12.17
C ILE A 20 1.25 5.52 -12.85
N LYS A 21 1.32 6.70 -12.22
CA LYS A 21 2.04 7.87 -12.79
C LYS A 21 3.54 7.62 -12.92
N LEU A 22 4.15 6.91 -11.96
CA LEU A 22 5.58 6.69 -11.90
C LEU A 22 6.04 5.42 -12.66
N HIS A 23 5.17 4.42 -12.78
CA HIS A 23 5.54 3.14 -13.37
C HIS A 23 5.66 3.25 -14.90
N SER A 24 6.73 2.71 -15.46
CA SER A 24 7.02 2.80 -16.90
C SER A 24 6.12 1.92 -17.79
N TYR A 25 5.19 1.16 -17.21
CA TYR A 25 4.36 0.22 -17.96
C TYR A 25 2.99 0.85 -18.17
N GLU A 26 2.39 0.63 -19.34
CA GLU A 26 1.04 1.11 -19.65
C GLU A 26 -0.02 0.46 -18.73
N THR A 27 0.18 -0.79 -18.33
CA THR A 27 -0.74 -1.53 -17.45
C THR A 27 0.05 -2.34 -16.40
N PRO A 28 0.52 -1.70 -15.31
CA PRO A 28 1.27 -2.39 -14.27
C PRO A 28 0.36 -3.32 -13.44
N CYS A 29 0.91 -4.40 -12.90
CA CYS A 29 0.21 -5.27 -11.95
C CYS A 29 0.17 -4.60 -10.57
N ILE A 30 -1.00 -4.13 -10.14
CA ILE A 30 -1.23 -3.52 -8.83
C ILE A 30 -2.46 -4.19 -8.19
N CYS A 31 -2.25 -4.95 -7.13
CA CYS A 31 -3.31 -5.65 -6.39
C CYS A 31 -3.15 -5.42 -4.89
N ALA A 32 -4.27 -5.47 -4.16
CA ALA A 32 -4.29 -5.36 -2.70
C ALA A 32 -4.81 -6.66 -2.07
N PHE A 33 -4.24 -7.01 -0.91
CA PHE A 33 -4.66 -8.13 -0.08
C PHE A 33 -4.93 -7.60 1.32
N ALA A 34 -6.03 -8.02 1.93
CA ALA A 34 -6.33 -7.66 3.32
C ALA A 34 -5.36 -8.38 4.28
N VAL A 35 -4.89 -7.66 5.30
CA VAL A 35 -4.14 -8.24 6.41
C VAL A 35 -5.14 -8.55 7.52
N GLU A 36 -5.39 -9.84 7.76
CA GLU A 36 -6.37 -10.30 8.76
C GLU A 36 -5.79 -10.36 10.18
N ASP A 37 -4.50 -10.66 10.31
CA ASP A 37 -3.78 -10.71 11.58
C ASP A 37 -2.30 -10.34 11.39
N GLY A 38 -1.65 -9.89 12.46
CA GLY A 38 -0.24 -9.50 12.45
C GLY A 38 0.26 -9.04 13.81
N TYR A 39 1.57 -8.76 13.90
CA TYR A 39 2.15 -8.26 15.13
C TYR A 39 1.60 -6.87 15.46
N ARG A 40 0.78 -6.76 16.52
CA ARG A 40 0.00 -5.55 16.83
C ARG A 40 0.82 -4.26 16.81
N LYS A 41 2.00 -4.25 17.43
CA LYS A 41 2.85 -3.04 17.47
C LYS A 41 3.33 -2.59 16.10
N PHE A 42 3.53 -3.53 15.16
CA PHE A 42 3.92 -3.19 13.80
C PHE A 42 2.74 -2.61 13.00
N LEU A 43 1.53 -3.15 13.22
CA LEU A 43 0.31 -2.60 12.61
C LEU A 43 0.02 -1.20 13.17
N ASP A 44 0.14 -0.99 14.48
CA ASP A 44 0.01 0.33 15.12
C ASP A 44 1.03 1.33 14.56
N TRP A 45 2.28 0.89 14.33
CA TRP A 45 3.32 1.74 13.73
C TRP A 45 2.97 2.11 12.28
N ILE A 46 2.44 1.18 11.47
CA ILE A 46 1.93 1.52 10.14
C ILE A 46 0.83 2.58 10.25
N ASP A 47 -0.07 2.42 11.22
CA ASP A 47 -1.16 3.36 11.44
C ASP A 47 -0.66 4.77 11.77
N GLU A 48 0.34 4.89 12.64
CA GLU A 48 1.00 6.14 13.04
C GLU A 48 1.74 6.81 11.86
N VAL A 49 2.55 6.06 11.10
CA VAL A 49 3.38 6.66 10.03
C VAL A 49 2.62 6.91 8.73
N THR A 50 1.35 6.51 8.66
CA THR A 50 0.46 6.75 7.51
C THR A 50 -0.79 7.55 7.92
N GLU A 51 -0.70 8.39 8.95
CA GLU A 51 -1.67 9.44 9.27
C GLU A 51 -1.88 10.42 8.09
N ASP A 52 -3.03 11.11 8.07
CA ASP A 52 -3.45 12.03 7.00
C ASP A 52 -2.42 13.13 6.70
#